data_AF-A0A344TEI2-F1
#
_entry.id   AF-A0A344TEI2-F1
#
_cell.length_a   1.000
_cell.length_b   1.000
_cell.length_c   1.000
_cell.angle_alpha   90.00
_cell.angle_beta   90.00
_cell.angle_gamma   90.00
#
_symmetry.space_group_name_H-M   'P 1'
#
loop_
_entity.id
_entity.type
_entity.pdbx_description
1 polymer ?
#
loop_
_entity_poly.entity_id
_entity_poly.type
_entity_poly.pdbx_seq_one_letter_code
_entity_poly.pdbx_strand_id
1 'polypeptide(L)'
;MDTIHYFADSRDEQDYVLHSEIDNDYLIHLKAEQSLIEAMNWHGGKIAKYRFEVNVLPKSSKLGINNGRIWKLRIWEGEKGMANGSVANYDREWQLAPSKELVPHIMRILKLYN
;
A
#
# COMPACT_ATOMS: atom_id res chain seq x y z
N MET A 1 -50.34 10.59 -25.53
CA MET A 1 -48.90 10.71 -25.25
C MET A 1 -48.29 9.42 -25.72
N ASP A 2 -47.50 9.53 -26.78
CA ASP A 2 -47.20 8.44 -27.68
C ASP A 2 -46.15 7.49 -27.12
N THR A 3 -46.45 6.20 -27.21
CA THR A 3 -45.55 5.09 -26.89
C THR A 3 -44.60 4.90 -28.07
N ILE A 4 -43.31 5.13 -27.84
CA ILE A 4 -42.27 4.75 -28.81
C ILE A 4 -41.78 3.36 -28.44
N HIS A 5 -42.19 2.38 -29.24
CA HIS A 5 -41.67 1.02 -29.23
C HIS A 5 -40.38 0.96 -30.05
N TYR A 6 -39.27 0.59 -29.43
CA TYR A 6 -38.12 0.07 -30.15
C TYR A 6 -38.26 -1.45 -30.23
N PHE A 7 -38.57 -1.94 -31.43
CA PHE A 7 -38.47 -3.36 -31.75
C PHE A 7 -36.99 -3.74 -31.80
N ALA A 8 -36.59 -4.64 -30.92
CA ALA A 8 -35.33 -5.36 -31.03
C ALA A 8 -35.45 -6.32 -32.21
N ASP A 9 -34.60 -6.17 -33.22
CA ASP A 9 -34.38 -7.25 -34.19
C ASP A 9 -33.05 -7.94 -33.87
N SER A 10 -33.25 -9.17 -33.39
CA SER A 10 -32.41 -10.35 -33.36
C SER A 10 -30.90 -10.27 -33.09
N ARG A 11 -30.58 -11.08 -32.08
CA ARG A 11 -29.40 -11.91 -31.87
C ARG A 11 -28.20 -11.29 -31.16
N ASP A 12 -28.01 -11.89 -29.99
CA ASP A 12 -26.78 -12.23 -29.33
C ASP A 12 -26.45 -11.45 -28.05
N GLU A 13 -26.40 -12.26 -26.99
CA GLU A 13 -25.69 -12.07 -25.73
C GLU A 13 -26.37 -11.10 -24.75
N GLN A 14 -27.34 -11.64 -24.02
CA GLN A 14 -27.14 -12.14 -22.65
C GLN A 14 -26.80 -11.00 -21.67
N ASP A 15 -27.85 -10.56 -20.99
CA ASP A 15 -27.83 -10.14 -19.59
C ASP A 15 -26.66 -9.23 -19.19
N TYR A 16 -26.77 -7.95 -19.55
CA TYR A 16 -26.31 -6.90 -18.64
C TYR A 16 -27.17 -6.98 -17.38
N VAL A 17 -26.79 -7.88 -16.46
CA VAL A 17 -27.32 -7.87 -15.11
C VAL A 17 -26.89 -6.55 -14.49
N LEU A 18 -27.88 -5.68 -14.33
CA LEU A 18 -27.88 -4.51 -13.48
C LEU A 18 -27.44 -4.90 -12.05
N HIS A 19 -26.14 -4.94 -11.77
CA HIS A 19 -25.63 -4.98 -10.40
C HIS A 19 -25.49 -3.53 -9.92
N SER A 20 -26.62 -2.90 -9.60
CA SER A 20 -26.71 -1.59 -8.93
C SER A 20 -26.31 -1.63 -7.45
N GLU A 21 -25.54 -2.62 -7.04
CA GLU A 21 -25.01 -2.83 -5.69
C GLU A 21 -23.51 -3.12 -5.79
N ILE A 22 -22.74 -2.18 -6.36
CA ILE A 22 -21.32 -2.12 -5.99
C ILE A 22 -21.34 -1.75 -4.51
N ASP A 23 -21.15 -2.76 -3.66
CA ASP A 23 -21.20 -2.70 -2.20
C ASP A 23 -20.66 -1.35 -1.70
N ASN A 24 -21.55 -0.50 -1.18
CA ASN A 24 -21.17 0.79 -0.60
C ASN A 24 -20.02 0.63 0.40
N ASP A 25 -19.98 -0.49 1.12
CA ASP A 25 -18.92 -0.86 2.05
C ASP A 25 -17.55 -0.98 1.36
N TYR A 26 -17.48 -1.59 0.17
CA TYR A 26 -16.23 -1.70 -0.60
C TYR A 26 -15.72 -0.32 -1.04
N LEU A 27 -16.62 0.54 -1.51
CA LEU A 27 -16.26 1.92 -1.89
C LEU A 27 -15.87 2.77 -0.67
N ILE A 28 -16.49 2.56 0.48
CA ILE A 28 -16.14 3.21 1.75
C ILE A 28 -14.74 2.77 2.19
N HIS A 29 -14.42 1.48 2.10
CA HIS A 29 -13.09 0.96 2.43
C HIS A 29 -12.01 1.54 1.52
N LEU A 30 -12.22 1.57 0.20
CA LEU A 30 -11.29 2.17 -0.77
C LEU A 30 -11.04 3.65 -0.48
N LYS A 31 -12.10 4.43 -0.19
CA LYS A 31 -11.95 5.85 0.16
C LYS A 31 -11.17 6.05 1.45
N ALA A 32 -11.43 5.23 2.47
CA ALA A 32 -10.72 5.30 3.75
C ALA A 32 -9.23 4.93 3.61
N GLU A 33 -8.90 3.93 2.79
CA GLU A 33 -7.52 3.56 2.47
C GLU A 33 -6.80 4.64 1.67
N GLN A 34 -7.48 5.25 0.70
CA GLN A 34 -6.94 6.37 -0.08
C GLN A 34 -6.63 7.58 0.81
N SER A 35 -7.55 7.98 1.71
CA SER A 35 -7.30 9.08 2.66
C SER A 35 -6.19 8.77 3.66
N LEU A 36 -6.04 7.50 4.07
CA LEU A 36 -4.90 7.05 4.88
C LEU A 36 -3.57 7.23 4.16
N ILE A 37 -3.57 6.93 2.86
CA ILE A 37 -2.40 7.07 2.02
C ILE A 37 -2.05 8.54 1.81
N GLU A 38 -3.03 9.40 1.61
CA GLU A 38 -2.82 10.85 1.44
C GLU A 38 -2.27 11.54 2.70
N ALA A 39 -2.59 11.02 3.89
CA ALA A 39 -2.11 11.55 5.16
C ALA A 39 -0.74 10.99 5.60
N MET A 40 -0.09 10.16 4.77
CA MET A 40 1.16 9.50 5.11
C MET A 40 2.35 10.46 5.09
N ASN A 41 3.37 10.20 5.93
CA ASN A 41 4.58 11.03 5.97
C ASN A 41 5.85 10.18 5.86
N TRP A 42 6.86 10.74 5.18
CA TRP A 42 8.19 10.15 5.09
C TRP A 42 9.04 10.59 6.29
N HIS A 43 9.67 9.62 6.95
CA HIS A 43 10.67 9.85 7.99
C HIS A 43 11.97 9.14 7.61
N GLY A 44 13.09 9.83 7.78
CA GLY A 44 14.42 9.30 7.50
C GLY A 44 15.27 9.23 8.76
N GLY A 45 16.22 8.30 8.80
CA GLY A 45 17.13 8.16 9.94
C GLY A 45 18.35 7.29 9.68
N LYS A 46 19.11 7.06 10.74
CA LYS A 46 20.28 6.17 10.76
C LYS A 46 20.12 5.13 11.85
N ILE A 47 20.56 3.90 11.58
CA ILE A 47 20.66 2.82 12.56
C ILE A 47 21.93 2.01 12.29
N ALA A 48 22.85 2.01 13.26
CA ALA A 48 24.20 1.45 13.07
C ALA A 48 24.86 2.03 11.79
N LYS A 49 25.32 1.16 10.88
CA LYS A 49 25.92 1.55 9.59
C LYS A 49 24.90 1.85 8.48
N TYR A 50 23.61 1.68 8.76
CA TYR A 50 22.54 1.80 7.79
C TYR A 50 21.84 3.16 7.88
N ARG A 51 21.34 3.63 6.74
CA ARG A 51 20.35 4.68 6.63
C ARG A 51 19.01 4.06 6.26
N PHE A 52 17.93 4.68 6.69
CA PHE A 52 16.59 4.22 6.36
C PHE A 52 15.65 5.38 6.04
N GLU A 53 14.62 5.06 5.28
CA GLU A 53 13.42 5.86 5.10
C GLU A 53 12.20 4.99 5.32
N VAL A 54 11.24 5.50 6.09
CA VAL A 54 9.94 4.88 6.28
C VAL A 54 8.85 5.83 5.82
N ASN A 55 7.83 5.27 5.21
CA ASN A 55 6.58 5.96 4.98
C ASN A 55 5.57 5.46 6.01
N VAL A 56 5.03 6.38 6.81
CA VAL A 56 4.25 6.07 8.01
C VAL A 56 2.83 6.57 7.86
N LEU A 57 1.88 5.65 8.04
CA LEU A 57 0.46 5.91 8.10
C LEU A 57 0.07 6.57 9.45
N PRO A 58 -0.99 7.40 9.47
CA PRO A 58 -1.45 8.01 10.71
C PRO A 58 -1.98 6.98 11.74
N LYS A 59 -2.45 5.81 11.29
CA LYS A 59 -2.88 4.68 12.13
C LYS A 59 -2.46 3.34 11.53
N SER A 60 -2.45 2.29 12.34
CA SER A 60 -2.12 0.94 11.90
C SER A 60 -3.10 0.45 10.83
N SER A 61 -2.61 -0.33 9.87
CA SER A 61 -3.39 -0.80 8.72
C SER A 61 -2.91 -2.18 8.29
N LYS A 62 -3.82 -2.98 7.69
CA LYS A 62 -3.50 -4.26 7.04
C LYS A 62 -2.48 -4.11 5.91
N LEU A 63 -2.35 -2.90 5.38
CA LEU A 63 -1.43 -2.57 4.31
C LEU A 63 -0.02 -2.23 4.81
N GLY A 64 0.13 -2.00 6.12
CA GLY A 64 1.42 -1.78 6.75
C GLY A 64 2.13 -3.08 7.12
N ILE A 65 3.45 -3.02 7.24
CA ILE A 65 4.29 -4.15 7.68
C ILE A 65 3.75 -4.69 9.01
N ASN A 66 3.46 -5.99 9.06
CA ASN A 66 2.90 -6.68 10.22
C ASN A 66 1.61 -6.04 10.76
N ASN A 67 0.73 -5.57 9.87
CA ASN A 67 -0.49 -4.82 10.20
C ASN A 67 -0.21 -3.52 11.00
N GLY A 68 0.99 -2.96 10.86
CA GLY A 68 1.44 -1.76 11.56
C GLY A 68 1.17 -0.47 10.78
N ARG A 69 1.90 0.58 11.14
CA ARG A 69 1.82 1.92 10.55
C ARG A 69 2.80 2.13 9.41
N ILE A 70 3.89 1.35 9.35
CA ILE A 70 4.89 1.50 8.29
C ILE A 70 4.35 0.86 7.00
N TRP A 71 4.07 1.69 6.00
CA TRP A 71 3.58 1.28 4.67
C TRP A 71 4.73 0.91 3.71
N LYS A 72 5.81 1.71 3.72
CA LYS A 72 7.04 1.46 2.94
C LYS A 72 8.25 1.59 3.84
N LEU A 73 9.27 0.77 3.57
CA LEU A 73 10.54 0.82 4.28
C LEU A 73 11.68 0.60 3.28
N ARG A 74 12.66 1.50 3.32
CA ARG A 74 13.88 1.43 2.49
C ARG A 74 15.09 1.53 3.39
N ILE A 75 16.06 0.66 3.20
CA ILE A 75 17.29 0.62 4.00
C ILE A 75 18.47 0.45 3.07
N TRP A 76 19.51 1.25 3.27
CA TRP A 76 20.76 1.18 2.51
C TRP A 76 21.98 1.38 3.40
N GLU A 77 23.12 0.85 2.95
CA GLU A 77 24.38 0.94 3.68
C GLU A 77 25.21 2.17 3.25
N GLY A 78 25.72 2.89 4.25
CA GLY A 78 26.68 3.99 4.04
C GLY A 78 26.14 5.19 3.25
N GLU A 79 27.02 5.81 2.47
CA GLU A 79 26.72 7.01 1.67
C GLU A 79 26.45 6.72 0.19
N LYS A 80 26.51 5.44 -0.21
CA LYS A 80 26.28 4.99 -1.60
C LYS A 80 24.88 5.33 -2.14
N GLY A 81 24.01 5.84 -1.27
CA GLY A 81 22.65 6.22 -1.60
C GLY A 81 21.78 5.02 -1.91
N MET A 82 20.49 5.28 -2.06
CA MET A 82 19.48 4.25 -2.22
C MET A 82 19.63 3.45 -3.54
N ALA A 83 20.13 4.09 -4.60
CA ALA A 83 20.23 3.50 -5.94
C ALA A 83 21.16 2.28 -6.02
N ASN A 84 22.27 2.29 -5.29
CA ASN A 84 23.33 1.26 -5.41
C ASN A 84 23.68 0.60 -4.07
N GLY A 85 23.03 1.01 -2.97
CA GLY A 85 23.34 0.53 -1.61
C GLY A 85 22.17 -0.09 -0.87
N SER A 86 21.01 -0.28 -1.52
CA SER A 86 19.82 -0.84 -0.87
C SER A 86 20.07 -2.27 -0.39
N VAL A 87 19.82 -2.51 0.88
CA VAL A 87 19.97 -3.82 1.56
C VAL A 87 18.63 -4.39 2.03
N ALA A 88 17.58 -3.56 2.05
CA ALA A 88 16.19 -4.00 2.20
C ALA A 88 15.25 -2.96 1.60
N ASN A 89 14.15 -3.44 1.02
CA ASN A 89 13.10 -2.60 0.45
C ASN A 89 11.75 -3.31 0.57
N TYR A 90 10.79 -2.63 1.19
CA TYR A 90 9.41 -3.06 1.33
C TYR A 90 8.49 -2.02 0.71
N ASP A 91 7.66 -2.45 -0.24
CA ASP A 91 6.56 -1.67 -0.82
C ASP A 91 5.41 -2.63 -1.10
N ARG A 92 4.45 -2.69 -0.17
CA ARG A 92 3.38 -3.71 -0.03
C ARG A 92 3.87 -5.13 0.21
N GLU A 93 5.06 -5.47 -0.29
CA GLU A 93 5.77 -6.72 -0.06
C GLU A 93 7.28 -6.49 -0.07
N TRP A 94 8.04 -7.49 0.37
CA TRP A 94 9.51 -7.45 0.32
C TRP A 94 10.00 -7.58 -1.12
N GLN A 95 10.27 -6.45 -1.77
CA GLN A 95 10.93 -6.40 -3.07
C GLN A 95 12.41 -6.75 -2.94
N LEU A 96 13.02 -6.41 -1.80
CA LEU A 96 14.34 -6.88 -1.37
C LEU A 96 14.24 -7.29 0.10
N ALA A 97 14.22 -8.60 0.34
CA ALA A 97 14.11 -9.14 1.68
C ALA A 97 15.38 -8.87 2.51
N PRO A 98 15.25 -8.58 3.81
CA PRO A 98 16.40 -8.30 4.66
C PRO A 98 17.22 -9.55 4.96
N SER A 99 18.53 -9.38 5.07
CA SER A 99 19.41 -10.43 5.60
C SER A 99 19.13 -10.69 7.08
N LYS A 100 19.55 -11.87 7.58
CA LYS A 100 19.41 -12.22 9.01
C LYS A 100 20.06 -11.21 9.95
N GLU A 101 21.18 -10.62 9.55
CA GLU A 101 21.88 -9.57 10.30
C GLU A 101 21.07 -8.26 10.38
N LEU A 102 20.30 -7.95 9.33
CA LEU A 102 19.53 -6.71 9.25
C LEU A 102 18.20 -6.77 10.02
N VAL A 103 17.64 -7.97 10.23
CA VAL A 103 16.35 -8.17 10.90
C VAL A 103 16.25 -7.47 12.27
N PRO A 104 17.22 -7.58 13.20
CA PRO A 104 17.15 -6.86 14.49
C PRO A 104 17.06 -5.33 14.34
N HIS A 105 17.68 -4.76 13.30
CA HIS A 105 17.61 -3.33 13.02
C HIS A 105 16.23 -2.93 12.47
N ILE A 106 15.64 -3.76 11.61
CA ILE A 106 14.27 -3.57 11.13
C ILE A 106 13.30 -3.62 12.30
N MET A 107 13.42 -4.59 13.21
CA MET A 107 12.54 -4.68 14.38
C MET A 107 12.62 -3.43 15.27
N ARG A 108 13.80 -2.81 15.39
CA ARG A 108 13.94 -1.52 16.09
C ARG A 108 13.24 -0.38 15.35
N ILE A 109 13.35 -0.30 14.03
CA ILE A 109 12.61 0.68 13.22
C ILE A 109 11.10 0.47 13.38
N LEU A 110 10.62 -0.78 13.27
CA LEU A 110 9.20 -1.10 13.45
C LEU A 110 8.69 -0.63 14.81
N LYS A 111 9.44 -0.87 15.90
CA LYS A 111 9.09 -0.43 17.26
C LYS A 111 9.03 1.10 17.43
N LEU A 112 9.76 1.86 16.61
CA LEU A 112 9.78 3.34 16.70
C LEU A 112 8.53 3.98 16.10
N TYR A 113 7.90 3.32 15.12
CA TYR A 113 6.82 3.92 14.33
C TYR A 113 5.48 3.18 14.42
N ASN A 114 5.45 1.94 14.91
CA ASN A 114 4.23 1.22 15.26
C ASN A 114 3.83 1.50 16.70
#